data_AF-A0A0G2K627-F1
#
_entry.id   AF-A0A0G2K627-F1
#
_cell.length_a   1.000
_cell.length_b   1.000
_cell.length_c   1.000
_cell.angle_alpha   90.00
_cell.angle_beta   90.00
_cell.angle_gamma   90.00
#
_symmetry.space_group_name_H-M   'P 1'
#
loop_
_entity.id
_entity.type
_entity.pdbx_description
1 polymer ?
#
loop_
_entity_poly.entity_id
_entity_poly.type
_entity_poly.pdbx_seq_one_letter_code
_entity_poly.pdbx_strand_id
1 'polypeptide(L)'
;MESGPCSRPAEPRHCVSGRAGAGLAFPAFPLSAAGAEPGSRIGTVAAVLPAGGCGERMGVRTPKQFCRVLERPLISYTLQAMERVCWIKDIVVTVTGENMEAMRSIIQRYGHKRISLAEAGATRHRSIFNGLKALAEDQPGCELTRPEVVIIHDAVRPFVEEDILLRVVLAAKEHGAAGAIRPLVSTVVSPSADGHLDHSLDRAKHRASEMPQAFHFDVIYEAYQKCSDFDLEFGTECLQLALKYCHRKAKLVEGTPDLWKVTYKQDLCAAEAMIKEKISQEICVVVNTKDEESVGHLLEEVLRNELNCIKVTSTVLDRTSGDIENFIDQCYSFICVNVVSSESRETRKLLSILEESSLPLLYPVVVVLVHCFDFTVVPLAQKMENLVWIRELAKEAKGRNVLLSGVLLNHSQTLKDFSSVSWTLVISNIPD
;
A
#
# COMPACT_ATOMS: atom_id res chain seq x y z
N MET A 1 -20.28 63.72 25.90
CA MET A 1 -21.73 63.90 26.09
C MET A 1 -22.33 63.54 24.73
N GLU A 2 -23.06 62.46 24.54
CA GLU A 2 -24.19 61.94 25.31
C GLU A 2 -24.11 60.43 25.57
N SER A 3 -25.02 59.96 26.41
CA SER A 3 -24.98 58.74 27.20
C SER A 3 -26.18 57.83 26.95
N GLY A 4 -25.92 56.54 26.69
CA GLY A 4 -26.78 55.39 27.03
C GLY A 4 -28.04 55.14 26.18
N PRO A 5 -28.68 53.94 26.27
CA PRO A 5 -28.60 53.02 27.39
C PRO A 5 -28.14 51.59 27.07
N CYS A 6 -27.67 50.94 28.13
CA CYS A 6 -27.32 49.53 28.25
C CYS A 6 -28.58 48.71 28.60
N SER A 7 -28.82 47.55 27.96
CA SER A 7 -29.73 46.50 28.48
C SER A 7 -29.49 45.12 27.86
N ARG A 8 -28.80 44.28 28.64
CA ARG A 8 -28.97 42.83 28.92
C ARG A 8 -28.68 41.74 27.87
N PRO A 9 -28.19 40.56 28.33
CA PRO A 9 -27.72 39.45 27.51
C PRO A 9 -28.85 38.46 27.17
N ALA A 10 -28.75 37.82 26.01
CA ALA A 10 -29.67 36.76 25.61
C ALA A 10 -29.36 35.44 26.35
N GLU A 11 -30.37 34.92 27.05
CA GLU A 11 -30.41 33.62 27.72
C GLU A 11 -30.46 32.42 26.75
N PRO A 12 -30.07 31.22 27.22
CA PRO A 12 -29.84 30.04 26.39
C PRO A 12 -31.15 29.37 25.97
N ARG A 13 -31.34 29.12 24.67
CA ARG A 13 -32.50 28.37 24.18
C ARG A 13 -32.18 26.90 23.95
N HIS A 14 -32.78 26.10 24.82
CA HIS A 14 -33.36 24.77 24.62
C HIS A 14 -32.63 23.74 23.75
N CYS A 15 -32.08 22.74 24.45
CA CYS A 15 -31.90 21.38 23.95
C CYS A 15 -33.23 20.83 23.42
N VAL A 16 -33.27 20.54 22.13
CA VAL A 16 -34.29 19.67 21.53
C VAL A 16 -33.66 18.29 21.39
N SER A 17 -34.12 17.36 22.22
CA SER A 17 -33.94 15.93 22.03
C SER A 17 -34.75 15.49 20.80
N GLY A 18 -34.04 15.09 19.75
CA GLY A 18 -34.63 14.68 18.48
C GLY A 18 -33.88 13.50 17.88
N ARG A 19 -34.42 12.30 18.14
CA ARG A 19 -34.28 11.00 17.46
C ARG A 19 -33.15 10.80 16.44
N ALA A 20 -32.42 9.71 16.67
CA ALA A 20 -31.58 8.99 15.72
C ALA A 20 -32.22 8.93 14.31
N GLY A 21 -31.61 9.64 13.37
CA GLY A 21 -31.92 9.60 11.94
C GLY A 21 -30.99 8.61 11.26
N ALA A 22 -31.59 7.65 10.57
CA ALA A 22 -30.99 6.56 9.82
C ALA A 22 -29.78 6.96 8.98
N GLY A 23 -28.79 6.06 8.94
CA GLY A 23 -27.66 6.14 8.04
C GLY A 23 -28.13 6.34 6.60
N LEU A 24 -27.54 7.35 5.95
CA LEU A 24 -27.65 7.52 4.50
C LEU A 24 -26.85 6.38 3.86
N ALA A 25 -27.53 5.26 3.65
CA ALA A 25 -27.08 4.22 2.74
C ALA A 25 -26.95 4.84 1.34
N PHE A 26 -25.74 4.81 0.80
CA PHE A 26 -25.48 5.13 -0.60
C PHE A 26 -26.31 4.20 -1.49
N PRO A 27 -26.87 4.67 -2.62
CA PRO A 27 -27.53 3.76 -3.54
C PRO A 27 -26.48 2.85 -4.14
N ALA A 28 -26.53 1.57 -3.77
CA ALA A 28 -25.83 0.51 -4.49
C ALA A 28 -26.34 0.51 -5.93
N PHE A 29 -25.45 0.70 -6.89
CA PHE A 29 -25.77 0.42 -8.28
C PHE A 29 -26.14 -1.07 -8.41
N PRO A 30 -27.23 -1.41 -9.11
CA PRO A 30 -27.58 -2.80 -9.29
C PRO A 30 -26.56 -3.45 -10.24
N LEU A 31 -25.65 -4.25 -9.67
CA LEU A 31 -24.94 -5.31 -10.39
C LEU A 31 -25.98 -6.38 -10.75
N SER A 32 -26.68 -6.17 -11.86
CA SER A 32 -27.52 -7.22 -12.44
C SER A 32 -26.63 -8.23 -13.15
N ALA A 33 -26.59 -9.43 -12.59
CA ALA A 33 -25.90 -10.59 -13.12
C ALA A 33 -26.57 -11.10 -14.41
N ALA A 34 -25.81 -11.15 -15.50
CA ALA A 34 -26.06 -12.02 -16.63
C ALA A 34 -24.74 -12.31 -17.36
N GLY A 35 -24.11 -13.44 -17.00
CA GLY A 35 -23.22 -14.27 -17.83
C GLY A 35 -22.30 -13.60 -18.86
N ALA A 36 -21.41 -12.70 -18.45
CA ALA A 36 -20.30 -12.27 -19.28
C ALA A 36 -19.00 -12.27 -18.46
N GLU A 37 -17.96 -12.92 -19.00
CA GLU A 37 -16.58 -12.87 -18.50
C GLU A 37 -16.19 -11.44 -18.08
N PRO A 38 -15.62 -11.20 -16.88
CA PRO A 38 -15.30 -9.86 -16.37
C PRO A 38 -14.33 -9.04 -17.23
N GLY A 39 -13.67 -9.64 -18.22
CA GLY A 39 -12.74 -8.97 -19.12
C GLY A 39 -13.36 -8.30 -20.35
N SER A 40 -14.65 -8.50 -20.65
CA SER A 40 -15.21 -8.15 -21.97
C SER A 40 -15.67 -6.69 -22.16
N ARG A 41 -15.70 -5.83 -21.12
CA ARG A 41 -16.24 -4.45 -21.23
C ARG A 41 -15.24 -3.33 -20.96
N ILE A 42 -14.08 -3.64 -20.38
CA ILE A 42 -13.01 -2.67 -20.17
C ILE A 42 -12.15 -2.67 -21.43
N GLY A 43 -11.92 -1.49 -22.00
CA GLY A 43 -11.08 -1.33 -23.19
C GLY A 43 -9.63 -1.70 -22.95
N THR A 44 -8.75 -1.41 -23.91
CA THR A 44 -7.32 -1.39 -23.64
C THR A 44 -7.00 -0.24 -22.67
N VAL A 45 -6.39 -0.55 -21.53
CA VAL A 45 -6.00 0.43 -20.52
C VAL A 45 -4.51 0.36 -20.28
N ALA A 46 -3.86 1.53 -20.21
CA ALA A 46 -2.48 1.67 -19.75
C ALA A 46 -2.39 2.74 -18.65
N ALA A 47 -1.24 2.82 -17.97
CA ALA A 47 -0.96 3.83 -16.97
C ALA A 47 0.33 4.61 -17.26
N VAL A 48 0.36 5.88 -16.90
CA VAL A 48 1.55 6.75 -16.96
C VAL A 48 1.83 7.29 -15.56
N LEU A 49 3.03 7.02 -15.06
CA LEU A 49 3.51 7.41 -13.73
C LEU A 49 4.68 8.41 -13.85
N PRO A 50 4.44 9.73 -13.68
CA PRO A 50 5.52 10.70 -13.59
C PRO A 50 6.34 10.51 -12.30
N ALA A 51 7.59 10.10 -12.46
CA ALA A 51 8.56 9.84 -11.40
C ALA A 51 9.88 10.61 -11.59
N GLY A 52 9.84 11.77 -12.27
CA GLY A 52 11.00 12.63 -12.51
C GLY A 52 11.28 13.70 -11.45
N GLY A 53 10.36 13.91 -10.50
CA GLY A 53 10.48 14.98 -9.51
C GLY A 53 11.62 14.75 -8.50
N CYS A 54 12.29 15.84 -8.09
CA CYS A 54 13.37 15.85 -7.10
C CYS A 54 12.89 15.77 -5.64
N GLY A 55 11.63 16.15 -5.36
CA GLY A 55 11.06 16.02 -4.01
C GLY A 55 11.57 17.03 -2.97
N GLU A 56 11.92 18.25 -3.39
CA GLU A 56 12.51 19.33 -2.56
C GLU A 56 11.89 19.49 -1.15
N ARG A 57 10.56 19.42 -1.05
CA ARG A 57 9.83 19.55 0.22
C ARG A 57 10.12 18.45 1.25
N MET A 58 10.62 17.29 0.82
CA MET A 58 10.97 16.19 1.70
C MET A 58 12.33 16.40 2.38
N GLY A 59 13.16 17.34 1.89
CA GLY A 59 14.43 17.71 2.52
C GLY A 59 15.49 16.60 2.47
N VAL A 60 15.34 15.61 1.58
CA VAL A 60 16.26 14.49 1.39
C VAL A 60 17.00 14.64 0.06
N ARG A 61 18.24 14.13 0.00
CA ARG A 61 19.04 14.12 -1.25
C ARG A 61 18.51 13.14 -2.29
N THR A 62 17.91 12.04 -1.82
CA THR A 62 17.33 11.01 -2.67
C THR A 62 15.96 11.48 -3.18
N PRO A 63 15.67 11.39 -4.49
CA PRO A 63 14.33 11.67 -4.99
C PRO A 63 13.29 10.85 -4.23
N LYS A 64 12.22 11.51 -3.77
CA LYS A 64 11.24 10.95 -2.82
C LYS A 64 10.63 9.59 -3.21
N GLN A 65 10.46 9.33 -4.50
CA GLN A 65 9.97 8.07 -5.05
C GLN A 65 10.91 6.89 -4.79
N PHE A 66 12.19 7.17 -4.53
CA PHE A 66 13.22 6.19 -4.18
C PHE A 66 13.54 6.15 -2.68
N CYS A 67 12.87 6.97 -1.86
CA CYS A 67 12.94 6.82 -0.41
C CYS A 67 12.45 5.44 -0.01
N ARG A 68 13.15 4.82 0.94
CA ARG A 68 12.85 3.47 1.39
C ARG A 68 11.85 3.50 2.54
N VAL A 69 10.88 2.59 2.46
CA VAL A 69 10.02 2.17 3.56
C VAL A 69 10.29 0.67 3.72
N LEU A 70 10.67 0.22 4.91
CA LEU A 70 11.08 -1.18 5.14
C LEU A 70 12.14 -1.67 4.13
N GLU A 71 13.17 -0.86 3.88
CA GLU A 71 14.23 -1.08 2.88
C GLU A 71 13.80 -1.19 1.40
N ARG A 72 12.51 -1.03 1.11
CA ARG A 72 11.95 -1.05 -0.24
C ARG A 72 11.60 0.36 -0.74
N PRO A 73 11.99 0.75 -1.96
CA PRO A 73 11.66 2.06 -2.52
C PRO A 73 10.15 2.29 -2.62
N LEU A 74 9.70 3.50 -2.27
CA LEU A 74 8.29 3.88 -2.26
C LEU A 74 7.57 3.58 -3.60
N ILE A 75 8.23 3.87 -4.73
CA ILE A 75 7.68 3.61 -6.07
C ILE A 75 7.36 2.14 -6.30
N SER A 76 8.13 1.22 -5.71
CA SER A 76 7.90 -0.22 -5.88
C SER A 76 6.56 -0.65 -5.27
N TYR A 77 6.08 0.00 -4.21
CA TYR A 77 4.75 -0.25 -3.66
C TYR A 77 3.65 0.23 -4.61
N THR A 78 3.82 1.42 -5.21
CA THR A 78 2.89 1.94 -6.23
C THR A 78 2.84 1.03 -7.45
N LEU A 79 3.99 0.55 -7.95
CA LEU A 79 4.04 -0.40 -9.05
C LEU A 79 3.33 -1.70 -8.71
N GLN A 80 3.57 -2.26 -7.52
CA GLN A 80 2.87 -3.48 -7.08
C GLN A 80 1.36 -3.27 -7.01
N ALA A 81 0.88 -2.11 -6.53
CA ALA A 81 -0.55 -1.80 -6.47
C ALA A 81 -1.17 -1.77 -7.88
N MET A 82 -0.50 -1.12 -8.84
CA MET A 82 -0.95 -1.07 -10.24
C MET A 82 -0.86 -2.45 -10.92
N GLU A 83 0.18 -3.23 -10.62
CA GLU A 83 0.41 -4.56 -11.19
C GLU A 83 -0.60 -5.60 -10.74
N ARG A 84 -1.17 -5.46 -9.53
CA ARG A 84 -2.25 -6.34 -9.04
C ARG A 84 -3.50 -6.23 -9.91
N VAL A 85 -3.68 -5.12 -10.62
CA VAL A 85 -4.81 -4.90 -11.51
C VAL A 85 -4.52 -5.52 -12.88
N CYS A 86 -5.20 -6.63 -13.17
CA CYS A 86 -4.89 -7.46 -14.34
C CYS A 86 -5.23 -6.77 -15.68
N TRP A 87 -6.24 -5.88 -15.71
CA TRP A 87 -6.70 -5.20 -16.92
C TRP A 87 -5.88 -3.96 -17.31
N ILE A 88 -4.94 -3.50 -16.47
CA ILE A 88 -3.95 -2.47 -16.86
C ILE A 88 -2.84 -3.15 -17.64
N LYS A 89 -2.83 -3.03 -18.97
CA LYS A 89 -1.91 -3.78 -19.84
C LYS A 89 -0.47 -3.32 -19.73
N ASP A 90 -0.26 -2.02 -19.73
CA ASP A 90 1.07 -1.40 -19.77
C ASP A 90 1.18 -0.28 -18.73
N ILE A 91 2.33 -0.17 -18.09
CA ILE A 91 2.64 0.86 -17.11
C ILE A 91 3.91 1.58 -17.56
N VAL A 92 3.76 2.81 -18.04
CA VAL A 92 4.88 3.67 -18.42
C VAL A 92 5.31 4.51 -17.24
N VAL A 93 6.54 4.35 -16.80
CA VAL A 93 7.13 5.14 -15.71
C VAL A 93 8.15 6.10 -16.31
N THR A 94 7.95 7.40 -16.08
CA THR A 94 8.91 8.40 -16.56
C THR A 94 9.87 8.81 -15.47
N VAL A 95 11.17 8.55 -15.64
CA VAL A 95 12.23 8.93 -14.68
C VAL A 95 13.28 9.79 -15.37
N THR A 96 14.02 10.59 -14.61
CA THR A 96 15.13 11.38 -15.18
C THR A 96 16.22 10.46 -15.72
N GLY A 97 17.01 10.93 -16.70
CA GLY A 97 18.12 10.16 -17.27
C GLY A 97 19.09 9.63 -16.20
N GLU A 98 19.38 10.44 -15.17
CA GLU A 98 20.23 10.05 -14.03
C GLU A 98 19.69 8.86 -13.22
N ASN A 99 18.36 8.72 -13.14
CA ASN A 99 17.71 7.68 -12.34
C ASN A 99 17.24 6.46 -13.16
N MET A 100 17.51 6.44 -14.47
CA MET A 100 17.11 5.34 -15.36
C MET A 100 17.65 3.99 -14.89
N GLU A 101 18.95 3.93 -14.55
CA GLU A 101 19.57 2.68 -14.13
C GLU A 101 19.09 2.24 -12.74
N ALA A 102 18.92 3.18 -11.82
CA ALA A 102 18.33 2.90 -10.52
C ALA A 102 16.92 2.32 -10.67
N MET A 103 16.10 2.87 -11.57
CA MET A 103 14.75 2.37 -11.83
C MET A 103 14.76 0.98 -12.47
N ARG A 104 15.66 0.70 -13.43
CA ARG A 104 15.85 -0.65 -14.00
C ARG A 104 16.24 -1.66 -12.92
N SER A 105 17.17 -1.29 -12.04
CA SER A 105 17.57 -2.13 -10.91
C SER A 105 16.41 -2.42 -9.96
N ILE A 106 15.54 -1.43 -9.69
CA ILE A 106 14.31 -1.64 -8.90
C ILE A 106 13.35 -2.61 -9.61
N ILE A 107 13.10 -2.42 -10.90
CA ILE A 107 12.20 -3.29 -11.68
C ILE A 107 12.70 -4.73 -11.63
N GLN A 108 13.99 -4.95 -11.92
CA GLN A 108 14.60 -6.27 -11.90
C GLN A 108 14.60 -6.87 -10.49
N ARG A 109 15.01 -6.10 -9.48
CA ARG A 109 15.13 -6.57 -8.10
C ARG A 109 13.80 -7.04 -7.54
N TYR A 110 12.72 -6.30 -7.76
CA TYR A 110 11.39 -6.62 -7.21
C TYR A 110 10.48 -7.39 -8.19
N GLY A 111 11.02 -7.82 -9.34
CA GLY A 111 10.29 -8.63 -10.31
C GLY A 111 9.08 -7.93 -10.94
N HIS A 112 9.13 -6.61 -11.05
CA HIS A 112 8.05 -5.82 -11.65
C HIS A 112 7.89 -6.15 -13.14
N LYS A 113 6.64 -6.25 -13.60
CA LYS A 113 6.24 -6.69 -14.94
C LYS A 113 5.38 -5.63 -15.60
N ARG A 114 5.32 -5.63 -16.93
CA ARG A 114 4.53 -4.67 -17.72
C ARG A 114 4.99 -3.22 -17.54
N ILE A 115 6.25 -3.02 -17.13
CA ILE A 115 6.82 -1.70 -16.91
C ILE A 115 7.67 -1.31 -18.11
N SER A 116 7.34 -0.18 -18.72
CA SER A 116 8.17 0.48 -19.73
C SER A 116 8.71 1.79 -19.17
N LEU A 117 9.94 2.12 -19.51
CA LEU A 117 10.60 3.33 -19.05
C LEU A 117 10.65 4.37 -20.16
N ALA A 118 10.37 5.62 -19.82
CA ALA A 118 10.56 6.77 -20.69
C ALA A 118 11.29 7.90 -19.94
N GLU A 119 11.97 8.77 -20.68
CA GLU A 119 12.67 9.90 -20.06
C GLU A 119 11.67 10.94 -19.55
N ALA A 120 11.82 11.34 -18.29
CA ALA A 120 11.06 12.43 -17.69
C ALA A 120 11.51 13.79 -18.25
N GLY A 121 10.55 14.70 -18.44
CA GLY A 121 10.84 16.09 -18.75
C GLY A 121 11.16 16.92 -17.51
N ALA A 122 11.54 18.18 -17.70
CA ALA A 122 11.87 19.09 -16.60
C ALA A 122 10.69 19.35 -15.63
N THR A 123 9.45 19.22 -16.11
CA THR A 123 8.22 19.44 -15.33
C THR A 123 7.33 18.20 -15.31
N ARG A 124 6.33 18.22 -14.43
CA ARG A 124 5.34 17.12 -14.33
C ARG A 124 4.61 16.91 -15.65
N HIS A 125 4.11 17.97 -16.30
CA HIS A 125 3.38 17.86 -17.56
C HIS A 125 4.26 17.37 -18.70
N ARG A 126 5.51 17.84 -18.81
CA ARG A 126 6.46 17.33 -19.81
C ARG A 126 6.76 15.84 -19.61
N SER A 127 6.91 15.40 -18.36
CA SER A 127 7.09 13.99 -18.01
C SER A 127 5.89 13.14 -18.41
N ILE A 128 4.67 13.58 -18.09
CA ILE A 128 3.44 12.87 -18.50
C ILE A 128 3.35 12.80 -20.03
N PHE A 129 3.64 13.89 -20.73
CA PHE A 129 3.56 13.91 -22.19
C PHE A 129 4.54 12.92 -22.83
N ASN A 130 5.77 12.82 -22.32
CA ASN A 130 6.73 11.80 -22.78
C ASN A 130 6.20 10.38 -22.56
N GLY A 131 5.55 10.11 -21.41
CA GLY A 131 4.91 8.83 -21.15
C GLY A 131 3.75 8.53 -22.11
N LEU A 132 2.95 9.54 -22.46
CA LEU A 132 1.89 9.40 -23.46
C LEU A 132 2.45 9.17 -24.86
N LYS A 133 3.56 9.83 -25.24
CA LYS A 133 4.24 9.58 -26.53
C LYS A 133 4.73 8.14 -26.64
N ALA A 134 5.29 7.59 -25.58
CA ALA A 134 5.72 6.19 -25.54
C ALA A 134 4.55 5.21 -25.78
N LEU A 135 3.32 5.58 -25.42
CA LEU A 135 2.11 4.80 -25.70
C LEU A 135 1.50 5.07 -27.08
N ALA A 136 1.83 6.20 -27.72
CA ALA A 136 1.25 6.63 -29.00
C ALA A 136 2.08 6.22 -30.20
N GLU A 137 3.40 6.17 -30.06
CA GLU A 137 4.37 6.04 -31.13
C GLU A 137 4.95 4.62 -31.14
N ASP A 138 4.93 3.96 -32.31
CA ASP A 138 5.63 2.68 -32.49
C ASP A 138 7.13 2.90 -32.34
N GLN A 139 7.68 2.58 -31.17
CA GLN A 139 9.12 2.69 -30.94
C GLN A 139 9.82 1.39 -31.32
N PRO A 140 10.92 1.44 -32.08
CA PRO A 140 11.70 0.24 -32.41
C PRO A 140 12.13 -0.49 -31.14
N GLY A 141 11.65 -1.72 -30.94
CA GLY A 141 11.97 -2.55 -29.77
C GLY A 141 11.01 -2.43 -28.58
N CYS A 142 9.95 -1.62 -28.66
CA CYS A 142 8.89 -1.55 -27.66
C CYS A 142 7.52 -1.78 -28.34
N GLU A 143 6.94 -2.95 -28.12
CA GLU A 143 5.58 -3.27 -28.59
C GLU A 143 4.52 -2.74 -27.59
N LEU A 144 4.44 -1.42 -27.43
CA LEU A 144 3.37 -0.80 -26.64
C LEU A 144 2.14 -0.58 -27.53
N THR A 145 0.97 -0.99 -27.04
CA THR A 145 -0.28 -0.76 -27.78
C THR A 145 -0.94 0.52 -27.29
N ARG A 146 -1.32 1.41 -28.22
CA ARG A 146 -2.13 2.59 -27.91
C ARG A 146 -3.40 2.17 -27.15
N PRO A 147 -3.62 2.64 -25.91
CA PRO A 147 -4.79 2.25 -25.14
C PRO A 147 -6.02 3.07 -25.54
N GLU A 148 -7.22 2.57 -25.27
CA GLU A 148 -8.47 3.34 -25.32
C GLU A 148 -8.47 4.37 -24.18
N VAL A 149 -8.09 3.94 -22.98
CA VAL A 149 -8.03 4.78 -21.77
C VAL A 149 -6.64 4.75 -21.16
N VAL A 150 -6.15 5.91 -20.74
CA VAL A 150 -4.92 6.02 -19.97
C VAL A 150 -5.19 6.56 -18.57
N ILE A 151 -4.58 5.91 -17.59
CA ILE A 151 -4.54 6.35 -16.21
C ILE A 151 -3.29 7.21 -16.01
N ILE A 152 -3.43 8.36 -15.35
CA ILE A 152 -2.31 9.14 -14.84
C ILE A 152 -2.31 8.97 -13.31
N HIS A 153 -1.19 8.49 -12.76
CA HIS A 153 -1.04 8.26 -11.32
C HIS A 153 0.31 8.73 -10.82
N ASP A 154 0.38 9.39 -9.66
CA ASP A 154 1.68 9.83 -9.12
C ASP A 154 2.41 8.63 -8.50
N ALA A 155 3.70 8.48 -8.78
CA ALA A 155 4.53 7.36 -8.29
C ALA A 155 4.66 7.25 -6.75
N VAL A 156 4.23 8.29 -6.01
CA VAL A 156 4.32 8.40 -4.55
C VAL A 156 2.96 8.32 -3.86
N ARG A 157 2.01 7.60 -4.46
CA ARG A 157 0.68 7.30 -3.94
C ARG A 157 0.46 5.77 -3.96
N PRO A 158 1.10 5.02 -3.03
CA PRO A 158 1.19 3.57 -3.16
C PRO A 158 -0.08 2.81 -2.75
N PHE A 159 -1.07 3.46 -2.15
CA PHE A 159 -2.28 2.81 -1.62
C PHE A 159 -3.49 3.06 -2.53
N VAL A 160 -3.28 2.81 -3.83
CA VAL A 160 -4.36 2.83 -4.81
C VAL A 160 -4.92 1.43 -4.98
N GLU A 161 -6.24 1.28 -4.93
CA GLU A 161 -6.92 -0.01 -5.03
C GLU A 161 -7.75 -0.09 -6.33
N GLU A 162 -8.10 -1.30 -6.74
CA GLU A 162 -8.78 -1.56 -8.02
C GLU A 162 -10.12 -0.83 -8.16
N ASP A 163 -10.90 -0.71 -7.08
CA ASP A 163 -12.21 -0.03 -7.10
C ASP A 163 -12.13 1.40 -7.64
N ILE A 164 -11.24 2.23 -7.08
CA ILE A 164 -11.14 3.62 -7.51
C ILE A 164 -10.60 3.74 -8.93
N LEU A 165 -9.65 2.88 -9.32
CA LEU A 165 -9.11 2.81 -10.67
C LEU A 165 -10.22 2.48 -11.67
N LEU A 166 -11.03 1.46 -11.37
CA LEU A 166 -12.15 1.05 -12.21
C LEU A 166 -13.19 2.18 -12.33
N ARG A 167 -13.53 2.84 -11.22
CA ARG A 167 -14.51 3.95 -11.20
C ARG A 167 -14.05 5.14 -12.05
N VAL A 168 -12.78 5.55 -11.97
CA VAL A 168 -12.28 6.64 -12.81
C VAL A 168 -12.17 6.23 -14.28
N VAL A 169 -11.77 4.98 -14.57
CA VAL A 169 -11.71 4.47 -15.96
C VAL A 169 -13.10 4.44 -16.59
N LEU A 170 -14.11 3.89 -15.92
CA LEU A 170 -15.48 3.86 -16.43
C LEU A 170 -16.03 5.26 -16.65
N ALA A 171 -15.80 6.18 -15.70
CA ALA A 171 -16.20 7.58 -15.85
C ALA A 171 -15.48 8.29 -17.00
N ALA A 172 -14.20 7.99 -17.23
CA ALA A 172 -13.43 8.52 -18.34
C ALA A 172 -13.93 7.99 -19.70
N LYS A 173 -14.32 6.70 -19.76
CA LYS A 173 -14.93 6.12 -20.98
C LYS A 173 -16.22 6.85 -21.36
N GLU A 174 -17.04 7.21 -20.38
CA GLU A 174 -18.31 7.92 -20.59
C GLU A 174 -18.12 9.41 -20.92
N HIS A 175 -17.21 10.09 -20.21
CA HIS A 175 -17.12 11.55 -20.23
C HIS A 175 -15.87 12.12 -20.94
N GLY A 176 -14.96 11.28 -21.41
CA GLY A 176 -13.67 11.71 -21.99
C GLY A 176 -12.56 11.88 -20.97
N ALA A 177 -12.88 12.28 -19.74
CA ALA A 177 -11.93 12.49 -18.65
C ALA A 177 -12.61 12.28 -17.30
N ALA A 178 -11.86 11.79 -16.31
CA ALA A 178 -12.30 11.66 -14.94
C ALA A 178 -11.13 11.74 -13.95
N GLY A 179 -11.42 12.12 -12.72
CA GLY A 179 -10.40 12.17 -11.67
C GLY A 179 -10.98 12.00 -10.27
N ALA A 180 -10.16 11.40 -9.40
CA ALA A 180 -10.48 11.28 -7.99
C ALA A 180 -10.45 12.65 -7.30
N ILE A 181 -11.39 12.87 -6.39
CA ILE A 181 -11.45 14.08 -5.54
C ILE A 181 -11.63 13.70 -4.08
N ARG A 182 -11.19 14.62 -3.21
CA ARG A 182 -11.36 14.54 -1.76
C ARG A 182 -11.92 15.85 -1.19
N PRO A 183 -12.65 15.81 -0.07
CA PRO A 183 -13.04 17.02 0.63
C PRO A 183 -11.81 17.77 1.15
N LEU A 184 -11.90 19.10 1.17
CA LEU A 184 -10.87 19.94 1.78
C LEU A 184 -10.96 19.84 3.30
N VAL A 185 -9.82 19.57 3.95
CA VAL A 185 -9.71 19.59 5.42
C VAL A 185 -9.54 21.04 5.89
N SER A 186 -8.54 21.73 5.35
CA SER A 186 -8.23 23.12 5.69
C SER A 186 -9.00 24.12 4.85
N THR A 187 -9.22 25.32 5.40
CA THR A 187 -9.68 26.48 4.64
C THR A 187 -8.62 26.89 3.61
N VAL A 188 -9.04 27.19 2.39
CA VAL A 188 -8.15 27.69 1.33
C VAL A 188 -8.23 29.21 1.32
N VAL A 189 -7.07 29.85 1.36
CA VAL A 189 -6.92 31.30 1.37
C VAL A 189 -6.04 31.77 0.22
N SER A 190 -6.33 32.95 -0.32
CA SER A 190 -5.45 33.67 -1.24
C SER A 190 -4.67 34.70 -0.43
N PRO A 191 -3.33 34.71 -0.48
CA PRO A 191 -2.54 35.78 0.11
C PRO A 191 -2.41 36.98 -0.85
N SER A 192 -2.33 38.18 -0.31
CA SER A 192 -1.90 39.38 -1.03
C SER A 192 -0.38 39.36 -1.27
N ALA A 193 0.12 40.25 -2.14
CA ALA A 193 1.55 40.31 -2.48
C ALA A 193 2.47 40.63 -1.29
N ASP A 194 1.95 41.30 -0.26
CA ASP A 194 2.65 41.63 0.99
C ASP A 194 2.45 40.56 2.11
N GLY A 195 1.82 39.42 1.80
CA GLY A 195 1.72 38.28 2.69
C GLY A 195 0.54 38.32 3.68
N HIS A 196 -0.41 39.24 3.50
CA HIS A 196 -1.64 39.29 4.28
C HIS A 196 -2.75 38.43 3.65
N LEU A 197 -3.80 38.15 4.41
CA LEU A 197 -5.00 37.49 3.90
C LEU A 197 -5.74 38.45 2.94
N ASP A 198 -5.90 38.04 1.67
CA ASP A 198 -6.76 38.74 0.72
C ASP A 198 -8.21 38.24 0.85
N HIS A 199 -8.44 36.95 0.58
CA HIS A 199 -9.76 36.34 0.75
C HIS A 199 -9.69 34.83 1.03
N SER A 200 -10.80 34.26 1.50
CA SER A 200 -10.97 32.81 1.71
C SER A 200 -11.96 32.24 0.70
N LEU A 201 -11.72 31.02 0.22
CA LEU A 201 -12.65 30.30 -0.66
C LEU A 201 -13.75 29.60 0.15
N ASP A 202 -14.95 29.52 -0.42
CA ASP A 202 -16.05 28.73 0.14
C ASP A 202 -15.72 27.23 0.05
N ARG A 203 -15.29 26.65 1.18
CA ARG A 203 -14.83 25.26 1.28
C ARG A 203 -15.86 24.25 0.76
N ALA A 204 -17.17 24.51 0.90
CA ALA A 204 -18.21 23.59 0.46
C ALA A 204 -18.24 23.41 -1.07
N LYS A 205 -17.82 24.44 -1.81
CA LYS A 205 -17.80 24.48 -3.29
C LYS A 205 -16.52 23.95 -3.92
N HIS A 206 -15.50 23.62 -3.11
CA HIS A 206 -14.18 23.22 -3.59
C HIS A 206 -13.81 21.82 -3.10
N ARG A 207 -12.90 21.17 -3.83
CA ARG A 207 -12.38 19.84 -3.56
C ARG A 207 -10.88 19.81 -3.83
N ALA A 208 -10.17 18.92 -3.14
CA ALA A 208 -8.80 18.58 -3.51
C ALA A 208 -8.86 17.60 -4.69
N SER A 209 -8.17 17.92 -5.77
CA SER A 209 -7.97 17.00 -6.89
C SER A 209 -6.87 16.01 -6.53
N GLU A 210 -7.13 14.72 -6.73
CA GLU A 210 -6.23 13.63 -6.39
C GLU A 210 -6.01 12.71 -7.59
N MET A 211 -5.10 11.76 -7.43
CA MET A 211 -4.90 10.66 -8.36
C MET A 211 -5.58 9.39 -7.79
N PRO A 212 -5.99 8.42 -8.62
CA PRO A 212 -5.80 8.34 -10.07
C PRO A 212 -6.71 9.30 -10.85
N GLN A 213 -6.24 9.68 -12.03
CA GLN A 213 -7.05 10.30 -13.08
C GLN A 213 -7.05 9.40 -14.31
N ALA A 214 -8.13 9.39 -15.07
CA ALA A 214 -8.24 8.59 -16.28
C ALA A 214 -8.82 9.42 -17.43
N PHE A 215 -8.40 9.10 -18.64
CA PHE A 215 -8.77 9.84 -19.84
C PHE A 215 -8.94 8.91 -21.02
N HIS A 216 -9.88 9.21 -21.91
CA HIS A 216 -9.78 8.71 -23.28
C HIS A 216 -8.41 9.14 -23.84
N PHE A 217 -7.66 8.20 -24.37
CA PHE A 217 -6.25 8.45 -24.73
C PHE A 217 -6.13 9.58 -25.75
N ASP A 218 -6.97 9.56 -26.79
CA ASP A 218 -6.96 10.56 -27.86
C ASP A 218 -7.23 11.97 -27.31
N VAL A 219 -8.14 12.10 -26.34
CA VAL A 219 -8.48 13.38 -25.71
C VAL A 219 -7.27 13.96 -24.99
N ILE A 220 -6.62 13.19 -24.12
CA ILE A 220 -5.53 13.72 -23.32
C ILE A 220 -4.27 13.92 -24.16
N TYR A 221 -4.00 13.02 -25.12
CA TYR A 221 -2.86 13.17 -26.02
C TYR A 221 -2.99 14.44 -26.89
N GLU A 222 -4.17 14.68 -27.48
CA GLU A 222 -4.46 15.91 -28.22
C GLU A 222 -4.33 17.15 -27.32
N ALA A 223 -4.81 17.10 -26.07
CA ALA A 223 -4.69 18.20 -25.13
C ALA A 223 -3.22 18.54 -24.85
N TYR A 224 -2.35 17.54 -24.69
CA TYR A 224 -0.90 17.75 -24.53
C TYR A 224 -0.23 18.27 -25.80
N GLN A 225 -0.65 17.81 -26.99
CA GLN A 225 -0.13 18.32 -28.27
C GLN A 225 -0.47 19.80 -28.49
N LYS A 226 -1.65 20.25 -28.04
CA LYS A 226 -2.11 21.65 -28.13
C LYS A 226 -1.65 22.53 -26.96
N CYS A 227 -1.11 21.93 -25.91
CA CYS A 227 -0.74 22.62 -24.68
C CYS A 227 0.34 23.68 -24.95
N SER A 228 0.19 24.87 -24.37
CA SER A 228 1.22 25.90 -24.48
C SER A 228 2.42 25.56 -23.61
N ASP A 229 3.61 26.06 -23.97
CA ASP A 229 4.80 25.87 -23.12
C ASP A 229 4.60 26.43 -21.71
N PHE A 230 3.84 27.52 -21.56
CA PHE A 230 3.51 28.08 -20.25
C PHE A 230 2.71 27.08 -19.39
N ASP A 231 1.68 26.45 -19.95
CA ASP A 231 0.87 25.47 -19.24
C ASP A 231 1.66 24.17 -18.98
N LEU A 232 2.56 23.78 -19.89
CA LEU A 232 3.48 22.66 -19.67
C LEU A 232 4.48 22.94 -18.54
N GLU A 233 4.85 24.20 -18.33
CA GLU A 233 5.82 24.61 -17.30
C GLU A 233 5.16 24.74 -15.92
N PHE A 234 4.04 25.46 -15.84
CA PHE A 234 3.42 25.87 -14.57
C PHE A 234 2.13 25.14 -14.22
N GLY A 235 1.55 24.40 -15.16
CA GLY A 235 0.35 23.61 -14.93
C GLY A 235 0.58 22.49 -13.90
N THR A 236 -0.46 22.20 -13.12
CA THR A 236 -0.43 21.14 -12.10
C THR A 236 -1.48 20.06 -12.33
N GLU A 237 -2.44 20.29 -13.22
CA GLU A 237 -3.71 19.55 -13.30
C GLU A 237 -4.02 19.10 -14.75
N CYS A 238 -4.06 17.78 -14.99
CA CYS A 238 -4.32 17.22 -16.31
C CYS A 238 -5.79 17.39 -16.73
N LEU A 239 -6.73 17.34 -15.79
CA LEU A 239 -8.15 17.58 -16.06
C LEU A 239 -8.38 18.99 -16.62
N GLN A 240 -7.57 19.96 -16.16
CA GLN A 240 -7.61 21.34 -16.65
C GLN A 240 -7.11 21.43 -18.10
N LEU A 241 -6.10 20.65 -18.48
CA LEU A 241 -5.64 20.58 -19.87
C LEU A 241 -6.73 20.00 -20.79
N ALA A 242 -7.35 18.90 -20.39
CA ALA A 242 -8.45 18.28 -21.14
C ALA A 242 -9.64 19.25 -21.33
N LEU A 243 -9.96 20.04 -20.30
CA LEU A 243 -10.99 21.07 -20.38
C LEU A 243 -10.60 22.23 -21.30
N LYS A 244 -9.39 22.78 -21.13
CA LYS A 244 -8.93 23.99 -21.83
C LYS A 244 -8.68 23.74 -23.32
N TYR A 245 -8.07 22.62 -23.67
CA TYR A 245 -7.58 22.35 -25.04
C TYR A 245 -8.49 21.42 -25.85
N CYS A 246 -9.34 20.63 -25.19
CA CYS A 246 -10.25 19.66 -25.84
C CYS A 246 -11.71 19.79 -25.39
N HIS A 247 -12.06 20.80 -24.59
CA HIS A 247 -13.42 21.06 -24.10
C HIS A 247 -14.10 19.87 -23.41
N ARG A 248 -13.30 18.98 -22.79
CA ARG A 248 -13.81 17.82 -22.05
C ARG A 248 -13.97 18.16 -20.58
N LYS A 249 -15.20 18.14 -20.11
CA LYS A 249 -15.53 18.33 -18.70
C LYS A 249 -15.32 17.01 -17.97
N ALA A 250 -14.30 16.96 -17.12
CA ALA A 250 -13.99 15.77 -16.37
C ALA A 250 -15.08 15.43 -15.34
N LYS A 251 -15.39 14.13 -15.22
CA LYS A 251 -16.20 13.61 -14.13
C LYS A 251 -15.37 13.50 -12.85
N LEU A 252 -15.85 14.12 -11.78
CA LEU A 252 -15.21 14.02 -10.47
C LEU A 252 -15.77 12.82 -9.71
N VAL A 253 -14.89 11.97 -9.20
CA VAL A 253 -15.20 10.71 -8.52
C VAL A 253 -14.71 10.80 -7.07
N GLU A 254 -15.58 10.54 -6.10
CA GLU A 254 -15.21 10.56 -4.68
C GLU A 254 -14.18 9.46 -4.37
N GLY A 255 -13.03 9.87 -3.84
CA GLY A 255 -11.90 9.01 -3.49
C GLY A 255 -11.74 8.77 -1.99
N THR A 256 -11.00 7.71 -1.63
CA THR A 256 -10.74 7.34 -0.23
C THR A 256 -9.66 8.22 0.41
N PRO A 257 -9.58 8.29 1.75
CA PRO A 257 -8.49 8.98 2.44
C PRO A 257 -7.09 8.52 2.03
N ASP A 258 -6.97 7.26 1.61
CA ASP A 258 -5.74 6.59 1.18
C ASP A 258 -5.24 7.05 -0.20
N LEU A 259 -5.86 8.08 -0.80
CA LEU A 259 -5.34 8.64 -2.05
C LEU A 259 -4.31 9.73 -1.85
N TRP A 260 -4.07 10.22 -0.64
CA TRP A 260 -3.06 11.24 -0.34
C TRP A 260 -1.65 10.96 -0.90
N LYS A 261 -0.91 12.05 -1.14
CA LYS A 261 0.44 12.01 -1.70
C LYS A 261 1.50 12.04 -0.62
N VAL A 262 2.41 11.07 -0.62
CA VAL A 262 3.63 11.14 0.20
C VAL A 262 4.48 12.31 -0.30
N THR A 263 4.57 13.34 0.54
CA THR A 263 5.18 14.63 0.20
C THR A 263 6.26 15.04 1.19
N TYR A 264 6.03 14.79 2.48
CA TYR A 264 6.91 15.14 3.59
C TYR A 264 7.43 13.89 4.30
N LYS A 265 8.44 14.06 5.18
CA LYS A 265 9.00 12.97 5.97
C LYS A 265 7.97 12.28 6.88
N GLN A 266 7.05 13.06 7.47
CA GLN A 266 5.97 12.52 8.31
C GLN A 266 5.04 11.57 7.52
N ASP A 267 4.86 11.84 6.22
CA ASP A 267 4.05 10.98 5.36
C ASP A 267 4.72 9.61 5.13
N LEU A 268 6.06 9.54 5.15
CA LEU A 268 6.78 8.26 5.09
C LEU A 268 6.53 7.42 6.35
N CYS A 269 6.51 8.05 7.54
CA CYS A 269 6.16 7.36 8.78
C CYS A 269 4.73 6.81 8.74
N ALA A 270 3.78 7.61 8.25
CA ALA A 270 2.40 7.19 8.07
C ALA A 270 2.28 6.04 7.07
N ALA A 271 2.98 6.13 5.93
CA ALA A 271 3.01 5.07 4.92
C ALA A 271 3.62 3.77 5.47
N GLU A 272 4.71 3.85 6.25
CA GLU A 272 5.32 2.70 6.91
C GLU A 272 4.35 2.03 7.87
N ALA A 273 3.65 2.81 8.71
CA ALA A 273 2.67 2.28 9.64
C ALA A 273 1.51 1.57 8.92
N MET A 274 0.96 2.17 7.86
CA MET A 274 -0.11 1.55 7.06
C MET A 274 0.35 0.29 6.34
N ILE A 275 1.59 0.25 5.86
CA ILE A 275 2.19 -0.96 5.27
C ILE A 275 2.31 -2.06 6.33
N LYS A 276 2.86 -1.75 7.51
CA LYS A 276 2.98 -2.71 8.63
C LYS A 276 1.62 -3.24 9.05
N GLU A 277 0.63 -2.37 9.17
CA GLU A 277 -0.75 -2.76 9.51
C GLU A 277 -1.31 -3.73 8.47
N LYS A 278 -1.17 -3.44 7.17
CA LYS A 278 -1.67 -4.29 6.07
C LYS A 278 -1.04 -5.68 6.06
N ILE A 279 0.28 -5.78 6.28
CA ILE A 279 0.98 -7.09 6.31
C ILE A 279 0.81 -7.86 7.62
N SER A 280 0.27 -7.24 8.67
CA SER A 280 0.00 -7.87 9.97
C SER A 280 -1.40 -8.49 10.06
N GLN A 281 -2.21 -8.42 9.00
CA GLN A 281 -3.58 -8.94 9.00
C GLN A 281 -3.67 -10.47 8.84
N GLU A 282 -2.55 -11.16 8.64
CA GLU A 282 -2.51 -12.60 8.47
C GLU A 282 -1.32 -13.23 9.21
N ILE A 283 -1.60 -14.31 9.93
CA ILE A 283 -0.62 -15.13 10.66
C ILE A 283 -0.79 -16.59 10.23
N CYS A 284 0.33 -17.25 9.92
CA CYS A 284 0.38 -18.68 9.62
C CYS A 284 1.11 -19.43 10.74
N VAL A 285 0.41 -20.33 11.43
CA VAL A 285 0.96 -21.22 12.45
C VAL A 285 1.46 -22.50 11.77
N VAL A 286 2.77 -22.72 11.82
CA VAL A 286 3.41 -23.91 11.28
C VAL A 286 3.42 -25.01 12.34
N VAL A 287 2.69 -26.09 12.07
CA VAL A 287 2.49 -27.24 12.97
C VAL A 287 3.20 -28.50 12.44
N ASN A 288 3.52 -29.45 13.34
CA ASN A 288 4.22 -30.68 13.01
C ASN A 288 3.24 -31.88 12.88
N THR A 289 3.40 -32.68 11.82
CA THR A 289 2.69 -33.96 11.57
C THR A 289 2.66 -34.94 12.75
N LYS A 290 3.70 -34.97 13.60
CA LYS A 290 3.79 -35.93 14.72
C LYS A 290 2.98 -35.51 15.96
N ASP A 291 2.35 -34.36 15.88
CA ASP A 291 1.77 -33.64 16.99
C ASP A 291 0.24 -33.60 16.78
N GLU A 292 -0.35 -34.78 16.55
CA GLU A 292 -1.77 -34.93 16.17
C GLU A 292 -2.76 -34.48 17.26
N GLU A 293 -2.28 -34.07 18.45
CA GLU A 293 -3.05 -33.42 19.53
C GLU A 293 -2.40 -32.08 20.00
N SER A 294 -1.74 -31.34 19.10
CA SER A 294 -0.70 -30.33 19.42
C SER A 294 -1.11 -29.02 20.12
N VAL A 295 -0.12 -28.53 20.88
CA VAL A 295 0.05 -27.15 21.34
C VAL A 295 -0.05 -26.12 20.20
N GLY A 296 0.29 -26.52 18.96
CA GLY A 296 0.18 -25.68 17.77
C GLY A 296 -1.27 -25.32 17.42
N HIS A 297 -2.18 -26.30 17.41
CA HIS A 297 -3.61 -26.05 17.20
C HIS A 297 -4.23 -25.26 18.36
N LEU A 298 -3.81 -25.54 19.59
CA LEU A 298 -4.25 -24.77 20.75
C LEU A 298 -3.80 -23.29 20.65
N LEU A 299 -2.57 -23.05 20.18
CA LEU A 299 -2.05 -21.70 19.99
C LEU A 299 -2.79 -20.96 18.86
N GLU A 300 -3.08 -21.66 17.76
CA GLU A 300 -3.92 -21.15 16.67
C GLU A 300 -5.30 -20.68 17.18
N GLU A 301 -5.97 -21.49 18.00
CA GLU A 301 -7.27 -21.16 18.58
C GLU A 301 -7.19 -19.96 19.53
N VAL A 302 -6.18 -19.91 20.40
CA VAL A 302 -5.96 -18.76 21.29
C VAL A 302 -5.68 -17.49 20.49
N LEU A 303 -4.80 -17.55 19.48
CA LEU A 303 -4.52 -16.39 18.64
C LEU A 303 -5.76 -15.91 17.90
N ARG A 304 -6.61 -16.81 17.40
CA ARG A 304 -7.87 -16.46 16.76
C ARG A 304 -8.84 -15.75 17.71
N ASN A 305 -8.89 -16.17 18.97
CA ASN A 305 -9.78 -15.59 19.98
C ASN A 305 -9.27 -14.24 20.52
N GLU A 306 -7.95 -14.08 20.68
CA GLU A 306 -7.36 -12.84 21.18
C GLU A 306 -7.19 -11.78 20.08
N LEU A 307 -6.90 -12.21 18.85
CA LEU A 307 -6.66 -11.35 17.69
C LEU A 307 -7.88 -11.34 16.75
N ASN A 308 -9.02 -10.88 17.27
CA ASN A 308 -10.32 -10.90 16.58
C ASN A 308 -10.37 -10.31 15.16
N CYS A 309 -9.39 -9.49 14.76
CA CYS A 309 -9.31 -8.85 13.44
C CYS A 309 -8.26 -9.45 12.51
N ILE A 310 -7.50 -10.47 12.94
CA ILE A 310 -6.39 -11.05 12.18
C ILE A 310 -6.78 -12.44 11.68
N LYS A 311 -6.50 -12.71 10.41
CA LYS A 311 -6.68 -14.04 9.82
C LYS A 311 -5.59 -14.98 10.33
N VAL A 312 -5.97 -15.96 11.17
CA VAL A 312 -5.06 -16.98 11.69
C VAL A 312 -5.34 -18.31 10.99
N THR A 313 -4.31 -18.84 10.32
CA THR A 313 -4.32 -20.14 9.63
C THR A 313 -3.26 -21.06 10.21
N SER A 314 -3.39 -22.37 10.02
CA SER A 314 -2.32 -23.33 10.30
C SER A 314 -1.95 -24.15 9.08
N THR A 315 -0.69 -24.57 9.01
CA THR A 315 -0.17 -25.42 7.94
C THR A 315 0.82 -26.44 8.48
N VAL A 316 0.84 -27.61 7.85
CA VAL A 316 1.73 -28.71 8.20
C VAL A 316 2.91 -28.74 7.23
N LEU A 317 4.13 -28.74 7.74
CA LEU A 317 5.34 -28.75 6.91
C LEU A 317 5.69 -30.18 6.44
N ASP A 318 4.85 -30.81 5.61
CA ASP A 318 5.12 -32.15 5.06
C ASP A 318 5.99 -32.10 3.78
N ARG A 319 6.60 -33.23 3.41
CA ARG A 319 7.77 -33.34 2.51
C ARG A 319 7.57 -32.94 1.04
N THR A 320 6.41 -32.43 0.64
CA THR A 320 6.12 -32.01 -0.73
C THR A 320 6.07 -30.48 -0.83
N SER A 321 7.09 -29.90 -1.46
CA SER A 321 7.28 -28.45 -1.64
C SER A 321 6.10 -27.72 -2.29
N GLY A 322 5.23 -28.43 -3.03
CA GLY A 322 4.15 -27.83 -3.80
C GLY A 322 2.95 -27.33 -2.99
N ASP A 323 2.67 -27.85 -1.80
CA ASP A 323 1.52 -27.41 -1.01
C ASP A 323 1.83 -26.11 -0.25
N ILE A 324 3.08 -25.91 0.16
CA ILE A 324 3.50 -24.77 0.96
C ILE A 324 3.51 -23.48 0.11
N GLU A 325 3.91 -23.55 -1.16
CA GLU A 325 3.92 -22.40 -2.07
C GLU A 325 2.53 -21.75 -2.21
N ASN A 326 1.45 -22.54 -2.24
CA ASN A 326 0.08 -22.04 -2.37
C ASN A 326 -0.46 -21.33 -1.11
N PHE A 327 0.08 -21.65 0.08
CA PHE A 327 -0.32 -21.03 1.36
C PHE A 327 0.54 -19.83 1.74
N ILE A 328 1.77 -19.75 1.20
CA ILE A 328 2.73 -18.67 1.47
C ILE A 328 2.40 -17.40 0.66
N ASP A 329 1.60 -17.50 -0.40
CA ASP A 329 1.20 -16.36 -1.21
C ASP A 329 0.46 -15.31 -0.37
N GLN A 330 1.21 -14.30 0.07
CA GLN A 330 0.79 -13.09 0.80
C GLN A 330 0.82 -13.13 2.34
N CYS A 331 1.29 -14.21 2.97
CA CYS A 331 1.52 -14.22 4.43
C CYS A 331 2.96 -13.80 4.77
N TYR A 332 3.13 -12.81 5.65
CA TYR A 332 4.44 -12.32 6.08
C TYR A 332 4.74 -12.57 7.56
N SER A 333 3.84 -13.24 8.29
CA SER A 333 3.99 -13.53 9.72
C SER A 333 3.79 -15.03 9.99
N PHE A 334 4.85 -15.70 10.41
CA PHE A 334 4.86 -17.14 10.68
C PHE A 334 5.14 -17.40 12.16
N ILE A 335 4.42 -18.37 12.74
CA ILE A 335 4.67 -18.87 14.10
C ILE A 335 5.02 -20.34 13.99
N CYS A 336 6.27 -20.70 14.30
CA CYS A 336 6.75 -22.07 14.27
C CYS A 336 6.75 -22.63 15.69
N VAL A 337 5.91 -23.63 15.96
CA VAL A 337 5.80 -24.25 17.28
C VAL A 337 6.68 -25.49 17.37
N ASN A 338 7.57 -25.51 18.35
CA ASN A 338 8.53 -26.58 18.62
C ASN A 338 8.29 -27.18 20.01
N VAL A 339 7.83 -28.43 20.07
CA VAL A 339 7.66 -29.22 21.30
C VAL A 339 8.86 -30.16 21.50
N VAL A 340 9.32 -30.28 22.74
CA VAL A 340 10.61 -30.84 23.21
C VAL A 340 11.18 -32.05 22.43
N SER A 341 12.49 -31.97 22.13
CA SER A 341 13.47 -33.05 21.78
C SER A 341 13.77 -33.42 20.32
N SER A 342 13.53 -32.54 19.35
CA SER A 342 14.24 -32.67 18.07
C SER A 342 14.63 -31.33 17.47
N GLU A 343 15.80 -31.37 16.86
CA GLU A 343 16.60 -30.29 16.28
C GLU A 343 15.81 -29.22 15.53
N SER A 344 16.48 -28.08 15.34
CA SER A 344 16.21 -26.96 14.42
C SER A 344 15.71 -27.26 13.00
N ARG A 345 15.33 -28.49 12.65
CA ARG A 345 15.02 -28.96 11.31
C ARG A 345 13.79 -28.28 10.72
N GLU A 346 12.69 -28.16 11.46
CA GLU A 346 11.45 -27.51 11.01
C GLU A 346 11.69 -26.02 10.77
N THR A 347 12.33 -25.36 11.73
CA THR A 347 12.74 -23.96 11.61
C THR A 347 13.66 -23.75 10.41
N ARG A 348 14.69 -24.59 10.23
CA ARG A 348 15.60 -24.50 9.08
C ARG A 348 14.91 -24.79 7.75
N LYS A 349 13.94 -25.72 7.72
CA LYS A 349 13.13 -25.97 6.52
C LYS A 349 12.27 -24.74 6.17
N LEU A 350 11.56 -24.17 7.15
CA LEU A 350 10.77 -22.96 6.93
C LEU A 350 11.66 -21.80 6.44
N LEU A 351 12.82 -21.59 7.07
CA LEU A 351 13.77 -20.59 6.62
C LEU A 351 14.29 -20.88 5.20
N SER A 352 14.63 -22.13 4.86
CA SER A 352 15.02 -22.50 3.49
C SER A 352 13.93 -22.21 2.46
N ILE A 353 12.66 -22.48 2.79
CA ILE A 353 11.52 -22.17 1.92
C ILE A 353 11.37 -20.65 1.76
N LEU A 354 11.45 -19.90 2.86
CA LEU A 354 11.39 -18.44 2.82
C LEU A 354 12.56 -17.84 2.01
N GLU A 355 13.74 -18.45 2.09
CA GLU A 355 14.94 -18.07 1.33
C GLU A 355 14.80 -18.30 -0.17
N GLU A 356 14.10 -19.36 -0.58
CA GLU A 356 13.79 -19.66 -1.98
C GLU A 356 12.61 -18.82 -2.52
N SER A 357 11.76 -18.31 -1.62
CA SER A 357 10.59 -17.49 -1.97
C SER A 357 10.92 -16.03 -2.28
N SER A 358 10.00 -15.34 -2.96
CA SER A 358 10.06 -13.89 -3.17
C SER A 358 9.47 -13.07 -2.02
N LEU A 359 9.03 -13.67 -0.91
CA LEU A 359 8.39 -12.91 0.18
C LEU A 359 9.34 -11.93 0.87
N PRO A 360 10.55 -12.35 1.33
CA PRO A 360 11.45 -11.45 2.04
C PRO A 360 11.97 -10.32 1.13
N LEU A 361 11.88 -10.51 -0.18
CA LEU A 361 12.19 -9.46 -1.14
C LEU A 361 11.15 -8.33 -1.10
N LEU A 362 9.86 -8.64 -0.93
CA LEU A 362 8.78 -7.66 -0.98
C LEU A 362 8.54 -6.93 0.35
N TYR A 363 8.64 -7.66 1.47
CA TYR A 363 8.45 -7.15 2.83
C TYR A 363 9.31 -7.95 3.82
N PRO A 364 9.68 -7.38 4.98
CA PRO A 364 10.29 -8.16 6.04
C PRO A 364 9.35 -9.28 6.50
N VAL A 365 9.83 -10.52 6.49
CA VAL A 365 9.05 -11.67 6.98
C VAL A 365 9.34 -11.87 8.46
N VAL A 366 8.30 -11.92 9.29
CA VAL A 366 8.41 -12.20 10.72
C VAL A 366 8.24 -13.68 10.96
N VAL A 367 9.17 -14.28 11.71
CA VAL A 367 9.12 -15.67 12.15
C VAL A 367 9.29 -15.71 13.66
N VAL A 368 8.26 -16.17 14.37
CA VAL A 368 8.29 -16.37 15.82
C VAL A 368 8.45 -17.86 16.11
N LEU A 369 9.58 -18.21 16.70
CA LEU A 369 9.86 -19.56 17.18
C LEU A 369 9.31 -19.73 18.58
N VAL A 370 8.27 -20.52 18.71
CA VAL A 370 7.63 -20.84 19.98
C VAL A 370 8.17 -22.17 20.48
N HIS A 371 8.89 -22.14 21.59
CA HIS A 371 9.44 -23.34 22.21
C HIS A 371 8.67 -23.67 23.49
N CYS A 372 7.97 -24.80 23.46
CA CYS A 372 7.15 -25.26 24.59
C CYS A 372 8.00 -26.14 25.49
N PHE A 373 8.03 -25.80 26.77
CA PHE A 373 8.89 -26.43 27.77
C PHE A 373 8.14 -26.64 29.07
N ASP A 374 8.35 -27.79 29.70
CA ASP A 374 7.93 -27.99 31.08
C ASP A 374 9.03 -27.49 32.04
N PHE A 375 8.85 -26.31 32.64
CA PHE A 375 9.83 -25.74 33.58
C PHE A 375 9.92 -26.47 34.93
N THR A 376 9.04 -27.44 35.19
CA THR A 376 9.14 -28.27 36.41
C THR A 376 10.24 -29.32 36.32
N VAL A 377 10.66 -29.69 35.10
CA VAL A 377 11.60 -30.79 34.84
C VAL A 377 13.05 -30.31 34.67
N VAL A 378 13.28 -29.14 34.06
CA VAL A 378 14.62 -28.57 33.84
C VAL A 378 14.60 -27.05 34.05
N PRO A 379 15.53 -26.47 34.85
CA PRO A 379 15.60 -25.03 35.11
C PRO A 379 15.79 -24.18 33.84
N LEU A 380 15.23 -22.97 33.86
CA LEU A 380 15.28 -22.02 32.74
C LEU A 380 16.70 -21.73 32.25
N ALA A 381 17.68 -21.57 33.16
CA ALA A 381 19.06 -21.24 32.81
C ALA A 381 19.70 -22.29 31.89
N GLN A 382 19.50 -23.58 32.18
CA GLN A 382 20.04 -24.67 31.37
C GLN A 382 19.33 -24.81 30.02
N LYS A 383 18.05 -24.44 29.94
CA LYS A 383 17.31 -24.38 28.67
C LYS A 383 17.74 -23.20 27.80
N MET A 384 18.10 -22.07 28.40
CA MET A 384 18.58 -20.88 27.67
C MET A 384 19.92 -21.15 26.96
N GLU A 385 20.83 -21.91 27.56
CA GLU A 385 22.08 -22.34 26.91
C GLU A 385 21.81 -23.14 25.63
N ASN A 386 20.77 -24.00 25.63
CA ASN A 386 20.36 -24.78 24.47
C ASN A 386 19.71 -23.95 23.35
N LEU A 387 19.41 -22.67 23.59
CA LEU A 387 18.73 -21.78 22.63
C LEU A 387 19.64 -20.67 22.10
N VAL A 388 20.93 -20.67 22.48
CA VAL A 388 21.92 -19.68 22.01
C VAL A 388 22.04 -19.68 20.48
N TRP A 389 21.83 -20.83 19.83
CA TRP A 389 21.85 -20.96 18.36
C TRP A 389 20.82 -20.07 17.65
N ILE A 390 19.70 -19.72 18.31
CA ILE A 390 18.68 -18.82 17.75
C ILE A 390 19.27 -17.42 17.50
N ARG A 391 20.27 -16.98 18.28
CA ARG A 391 20.92 -15.67 18.07
C ARG A 391 21.69 -15.63 16.77
N GLU A 392 22.46 -16.67 16.48
CA GLU A 392 23.23 -16.76 15.23
C GLU A 392 22.28 -16.92 14.04
N LEU A 393 21.25 -17.77 14.18
CA LEU A 393 20.20 -17.91 13.16
C LEU A 393 19.50 -16.58 12.86
N ALA A 394 19.17 -15.79 13.89
CA ALA A 394 18.52 -14.49 13.74
C ALA A 394 19.41 -13.47 13.02
N LYS A 395 20.73 -13.52 13.21
CA LYS A 395 21.68 -12.67 12.47
C LYS A 395 21.75 -13.07 11.00
N GLU A 396 21.83 -14.35 10.72
CA GLU A 396 21.85 -14.89 9.35
C GLU A 396 20.54 -14.56 8.61
N ALA A 397 19.40 -14.79 9.25
CA ALA A 397 18.07 -14.51 8.73
C ALA A 397 17.86 -13.01 8.43
N LYS A 398 18.38 -12.12 9.28
CA LYS A 398 18.27 -10.66 9.09
C LYS A 398 18.92 -10.20 7.79
N GLY A 399 20.03 -10.83 7.38
CA GLY A 399 20.68 -10.55 6.10
C GLY A 399 19.80 -10.84 4.88
N ARG A 400 18.73 -11.63 5.08
CA ARG A 400 17.78 -12.04 4.04
C ARG A 400 16.40 -11.42 4.24
N ASN A 401 16.31 -10.34 5.02
CA ASN A 401 15.05 -9.65 5.36
C ASN A 401 14.03 -10.54 6.10
N VAL A 402 14.51 -11.51 6.88
CA VAL A 402 13.70 -12.32 7.78
C VAL A 402 14.01 -11.91 9.22
N LEU A 403 12.97 -11.50 9.94
CA LEU A 403 13.02 -11.13 11.35
C LEU A 403 12.64 -12.35 12.19
N LEU A 404 13.56 -12.81 13.03
CA LEU A 404 13.42 -14.01 13.83
C LEU A 404 13.38 -13.65 15.31
N SER A 405 12.33 -14.11 15.99
CA SER A 405 12.18 -13.97 17.45
C SER A 405 11.95 -15.33 18.09
N GLY A 406 12.46 -15.52 19.30
CA GLY A 406 12.28 -16.74 20.09
C GLY A 406 11.44 -16.48 21.34
N VAL A 407 10.36 -17.24 21.51
CA VAL A 407 9.45 -17.20 22.66
C VAL A 407 9.45 -18.55 23.36
N LEU A 408 9.59 -18.54 24.69
CA LEU A 408 9.42 -19.74 25.51
C LEU A 408 8.03 -19.74 26.12
N LEU A 409 7.33 -20.87 26.00
CA LEU A 409 6.07 -21.12 26.67
C LEU A 409 6.26 -22.20 27.73
N ASN A 410 5.86 -21.90 28.97
CA ASN A 410 5.77 -22.91 30.01
C ASN A 410 4.51 -23.75 29.81
N HIS A 411 4.67 -24.96 29.28
CA HIS A 411 3.53 -25.84 29.04
C HIS A 411 3.88 -27.25 29.52
N SER A 412 3.18 -27.74 30.54
CA SER A 412 3.22 -29.17 30.90
C SER A 412 2.26 -29.94 30.02
N GLN A 413 2.59 -31.17 29.63
CA GLN A 413 1.73 -32.02 28.78
C GLN A 413 0.35 -32.33 29.40
N THR A 414 0.11 -31.94 30.65
CA THR A 414 -1.14 -32.11 31.40
C THR A 414 -2.11 -30.94 31.29
N LEU A 415 -1.69 -29.78 30.78
CA LEU A 415 -2.55 -28.60 30.60
C LEU A 415 -3.32 -28.70 29.28
N LYS A 416 -4.65 -28.49 29.36
CA LYS A 416 -5.56 -28.46 28.19
C LYS A 416 -5.88 -27.03 27.72
N ASP A 417 -5.33 -26.01 28.37
CA ASP A 417 -5.58 -24.60 28.09
C ASP A 417 -4.36 -23.71 28.41
N PHE A 418 -4.30 -22.53 27.77
CA PHE A 418 -3.24 -21.54 27.99
C PHE A 418 -3.52 -20.57 29.15
N SER A 419 -4.60 -20.77 29.92
CA SER A 419 -5.11 -19.83 30.93
C SER A 419 -4.12 -19.56 32.08
N SER A 420 -3.13 -20.43 32.29
CA SER A 420 -2.10 -20.33 33.33
C SER A 420 -0.66 -20.39 32.79
N VAL A 421 -0.46 -20.19 31.47
CA VAL A 421 0.84 -20.32 30.83
C VAL A 421 1.67 -19.05 30.99
N SER A 422 2.87 -19.19 31.56
CA SER A 422 3.87 -18.13 31.57
C SER A 422 4.72 -18.17 30.30
N TRP A 423 5.11 -16.99 29.81
CA TRP A 423 5.96 -16.85 28.63
C TRP A 423 7.15 -15.92 28.88
N THR A 424 8.24 -16.19 28.16
CA THR A 424 9.46 -15.37 28.22
C THR A 424 9.99 -15.15 26.81
N LEU A 425 10.19 -13.87 26.43
CA LEU A 425 10.91 -13.52 25.21
C LEU A 425 12.40 -13.80 25.42
N VAL A 426 12.99 -14.63 24.55
CA VAL A 426 14.40 -15.03 24.65
C VAL A 426 15.29 -14.09 23.85
N ILE A 427 14.88 -13.83 22.61
CA ILE A 427 15.62 -13.07 21.59
C ILE A 427 14.59 -12.40 20.68
N SER A 428 14.83 -11.15 20.32
CA SER A 428 14.14 -10.48 19.21
C SER A 428 15.17 -9.71 18.38
N ASN A 429 15.12 -9.87 17.06
CA ASN A 429 15.76 -8.94 16.13
C ASN A 429 14.72 -8.02 15.45
N ILE A 430 13.44 -8.11 15.86
CA ILE A 430 12.34 -7.27 15.42
C ILE A 430 12.54 -5.90 16.10
N PRO A 431 12.67 -4.79 15.34
CA PRO A 431 12.70 -3.46 15.90
C PRO A 431 11.35 -3.12 16.54
N ASP A 432 11.39 -2.35 17.65
CA ASP A 432 10.22 -1.97 18.45
C ASP A 432 9.08 -1.31 17.65
#